data_AF-A0A3A6MWR1-F1
#
_entry.id   AF-A0A3A6MWR1-F1
#
_cell.length_a   1.000
_cell.length_b   1.000
_cell.length_c   1.000
_cell.angle_alpha   90.00
_cell.angle_beta   90.00
_cell.angle_gamma   90.00
#
_symmetry.space_group_name_H-M   'P 1'
#
loop_
_entity.id
_entity.type
_entity.pdbx_description
1 polymer ?
#
loop_
_entity_poly.entity_id
_entity_poly.type
_entity_poly.pdbx_seq_one_letter_code
_entity_poly.pdbx_strand_id
1 'polypeptide(L)'
;MTMQNNASRVIWDWRKDKATGPRAARPSLTTAAIGLVVGGTVAALFFYFGHRVMATVVAGISLALFACALFFPNAYHAIQIGLQKFSFWVGQTLTWLLLTPFFYLIFSFGRFVQKTFRRDPMTRSWRPEQESYWVERPAVTDKEQYKRQF
;
A
#
# COMPACT_ATOMS: atom_id res chain seq x y z
N MET A 1 7.56 -28.58 29.70
CA MET A 1 7.20 -27.85 28.46
C MET A 1 7.54 -26.36 28.59
N THR A 2 8.82 -25.97 28.57
CA THR A 2 9.24 -24.54 28.71
C THR A 2 10.44 -24.14 27.84
N MET A 3 11.09 -25.06 27.11
CA MET A 3 12.32 -24.76 26.35
C MET A 3 12.11 -24.12 24.96
N GLN A 4 10.92 -24.20 24.36
CA GLN A 4 10.69 -23.64 23.01
C GLN A 4 10.62 -22.10 22.96
N ASN A 5 10.48 -21.41 24.11
CA ASN A 5 10.26 -19.96 24.14
C ASN A 5 11.56 -19.13 24.05
N ASN A 6 12.72 -19.73 24.35
CA ASN A 6 13.99 -19.01 24.30
C ASN A 6 14.62 -19.03 22.90
N ALA A 7 14.50 -20.14 22.16
CA ALA A 7 15.06 -20.24 20.81
C ALA A 7 14.34 -19.31 19.82
N SER A 8 13.01 -19.21 19.89
CA SER A 8 12.23 -18.32 19.01
C SER A 8 12.51 -16.84 19.27
N ARG A 9 12.76 -16.44 20.53
CA ARG A 9 13.14 -15.05 20.90
C ARG A 9 14.53 -14.64 20.40
N VAL A 10 15.45 -15.60 20.21
CA VAL A 10 16.80 -15.33 19.68
C VAL A 10 16.79 -15.20 18.16
N ILE A 11 15.93 -15.96 17.47
CA ILE A 11 15.91 -16.02 16.00
C ILE A 11 15.09 -14.87 15.39
N TRP A 12 13.95 -14.49 15.98
CA TRP A 12 13.10 -13.43 15.42
C TRP A 12 12.14 -12.80 16.44
N ASP A 13 12.36 -11.53 16.80
CA ASP A 13 11.51 -10.79 17.76
C ASP A 13 10.52 -9.87 17.02
N TRP A 14 9.55 -10.47 16.31
CA TRP A 14 8.50 -9.77 15.54
C TRP A 14 7.70 -8.73 16.33
N ARG A 15 7.80 -8.75 17.68
CA ARG A 15 7.14 -7.81 18.57
C ARG A 15 7.92 -6.50 18.71
N LYS A 16 9.25 -6.53 18.59
CA LYS A 16 10.08 -5.32 18.59
C LYS A 16 9.80 -4.44 17.37
N ASP A 17 9.59 -5.08 16.21
CA ASP A 17 9.34 -4.36 14.96
C ASP A 17 8.00 -3.60 14.96
N LYS A 18 7.03 -4.06 15.76
CA LYS A 18 5.76 -3.32 15.95
C LYS A 18 5.92 -2.08 16.84
N ALA A 19 6.91 -2.07 17.74
CA ALA A 19 7.17 -0.94 18.62
C ALA A 19 7.90 0.21 17.89
N THR A 20 8.54 -0.08 16.76
CA THR A 20 9.27 0.88 15.90
C THR A 20 8.48 1.26 14.64
N GLY A 21 7.14 1.12 14.65
CA GLY A 21 6.32 1.76 13.63
C GLY A 21 6.63 3.26 13.55
N PRO A 22 6.58 3.90 12.36
CA PRO A 22 6.98 5.28 12.18
C PRO A 22 6.24 6.16 13.20
N ARG A 23 6.98 6.63 14.20
CA ARG A 23 6.46 7.51 15.25
C ARG A 23 5.96 8.74 14.52
N ALA A 24 4.65 8.99 14.56
CA ALA A 24 4.06 10.19 13.97
C ALA A 24 4.89 11.40 14.44
N ALA A 25 5.65 11.97 13.50
CA ALA A 25 6.61 13.02 13.82
C ALA A 25 5.81 14.18 14.41
N ARG A 26 6.22 14.65 15.59
CA ARG A 26 5.67 15.89 16.14
C ARG A 26 5.86 16.97 15.06
N PRO A 27 4.82 17.71 14.66
CA PRO A 27 4.96 18.69 13.61
C PRO A 27 5.95 19.75 14.07
N SER A 28 7.15 19.67 13.53
CA SER A 28 8.21 20.65 13.72
C SER A 28 7.99 21.80 12.76
N LEU A 29 8.50 22.97 13.12
CA LEU A 29 8.52 24.17 12.27
C LEU A 29 9.10 23.89 10.86
N THR A 30 9.96 22.88 10.74
CA THR A 30 10.51 22.41 9.47
C THR A 30 9.43 21.88 8.52
N THR A 31 8.41 21.18 9.00
CA THR A 31 7.31 20.67 8.16
C THR A 31 6.43 21.82 7.66
N ALA A 32 6.22 22.84 8.48
CA ALA A 32 5.52 24.07 8.07
C ALA A 32 6.34 24.89 7.07
N ALA A 33 7.66 24.98 7.25
CA ALA A 33 8.56 25.64 6.32
C ALA A 33 8.62 24.93 4.96
N ILE A 34 8.65 23.60 4.93
CA ILE A 34 8.54 22.82 3.69
C ILE A 34 7.21 23.11 2.99
N GLY A 35 6.10 23.16 3.73
CA GLY A 35 4.80 23.56 3.19
C GLY A 35 4.81 24.94 2.53
N LEU A 36 5.51 25.92 3.13
CA LEU A 36 5.68 27.26 2.57
C LEU A 36 6.51 27.26 1.29
N VAL A 37 7.61 26.51 1.26
CA VAL A 37 8.49 26.42 0.08
C VAL A 37 7.76 25.74 -1.07
N VAL A 38 7.04 24.66 -0.79
CA VAL A 38 6.23 23.95 -1.80
C VAL A 38 5.09 24.85 -2.30
N GLY A 39 4.32 25.46 -1.39
CA GLY A 39 3.24 26.38 -1.75
C GLY A 39 3.72 27.60 -2.54
N GLY A 40 4.85 28.18 -2.16
CA GLY A 40 5.49 29.29 -2.84
C GLY A 40 6.01 28.91 -4.23
N THR A 41 6.59 27.72 -4.39
CA THR A 41 7.05 27.21 -5.69
C THR A 41 5.86 26.95 -6.63
N VAL A 42 4.77 26.39 -6.12
CA VAL A 42 3.52 26.18 -6.88
C VAL A 42 2.91 27.52 -7.29
N ALA A 43 2.86 28.50 -6.39
CA ALA A 43 2.39 29.85 -6.72
C ALA A 43 3.24 30.52 -7.81
N ALA A 44 4.57 30.35 -7.78
CA ALA A 44 5.48 30.85 -8.80
C ALA A 44 5.25 30.18 -10.17
N LEU A 45 5.01 28.86 -10.19
CA LEU A 45 4.66 28.13 -11.42
C LEU A 45 3.31 28.58 -11.99
N PHE A 46 2.29 28.81 -11.15
CA PHE A 46 0.99 29.35 -11.60
C PHE A 46 1.09 30.79 -12.11
N PHE A 47 1.99 31.60 -11.53
CA PHE A 47 2.29 32.93 -12.04
C PHE A 47 2.94 32.87 -13.42
N TYR A 48 3.83 31.90 -13.65
CA TYR A 48 4.45 31.66 -14.95
C TYR A 48 3.45 31.23 -16.03
N PHE A 49 2.40 30.48 -15.66
CA PHE A 49 1.30 30.08 -16.57
C PHE A 49 0.24 31.16 -16.80
N GLY A 50 0.41 32.39 -16.27
CA GLY A 50 -0.45 33.53 -16.58
C GLY A 50 -1.78 33.61 -15.81
N HIS A 51 -2.09 32.64 -14.94
CA HIS A 51 -3.29 32.64 -14.11
C HIS A 51 -3.09 33.43 -12.80
N ARG A 52 -2.96 34.76 -12.92
CA ARG A 52 -2.66 35.69 -11.81
C ARG A 52 -3.62 35.58 -10.62
N VAL A 53 -4.90 35.34 -10.87
CA VAL A 53 -5.92 35.20 -9.82
C VAL A 53 -5.74 33.90 -9.03
N MET A 54 -5.36 32.79 -9.67
CA MET A 54 -5.08 31.55 -8.94
C MET A 54 -3.77 31.63 -8.15
N ALA A 55 -2.76 32.32 -8.68
CA ALA A 55 -1.48 32.50 -7.98
C ALA A 55 -1.63 33.26 -6.66
N THR A 56 -2.44 34.33 -6.63
CA THR A 56 -2.68 35.11 -5.39
C THR A 56 -3.48 34.35 -4.36
N VAL A 57 -4.49 33.55 -4.79
CA VAL A 57 -5.26 32.69 -3.88
C VAL A 57 -4.37 31.61 -3.26
N VAL A 58 -3.54 30.94 -4.06
CA VAL A 58 -2.63 29.89 -3.58
C VAL A 58 -1.56 30.47 -2.65
N ALA A 59 -0.98 31.62 -3.00
CA ALA A 59 -0.03 32.32 -2.14
C ALA A 59 -0.68 32.78 -0.82
N GLY A 60 -1.90 33.30 -0.86
CA GLY A 60 -2.66 33.71 0.32
C GLY A 60 -2.98 32.54 1.24
N ILE A 61 -3.42 31.41 0.70
CA ILE A 61 -3.66 30.17 1.46
C ILE A 61 -2.37 29.66 2.09
N SER A 62 -1.26 29.66 1.35
CA SER A 62 0.05 29.21 1.86
C SER A 62 0.54 30.08 3.01
N LEU A 63 0.40 31.41 2.90
CA LEU A 63 0.77 32.37 3.94
C LEU A 63 -0.16 32.25 5.16
N ALA A 64 -1.47 32.08 4.95
CA ALA A 64 -2.44 31.89 6.02
C ALA A 64 -2.20 30.58 6.78
N LEU A 65 -1.88 29.49 6.08
CA LEU A 65 -1.52 28.21 6.72
C LEU A 65 -0.22 28.33 7.52
N PHE A 66 0.76 29.06 7.02
CA PHE A 66 2.00 29.32 7.76
C PHE A 66 1.78 30.18 9.01
N ALA A 67 0.97 31.24 8.90
CA ALA A 67 0.57 32.06 10.03
C ALA A 67 -0.20 31.22 11.07
N CYS A 68 -1.15 30.38 10.65
CA CYS A 68 -1.86 29.46 11.53
C CYS A 68 -0.92 28.47 12.22
N ALA A 69 0.10 27.95 11.52
CA ALA A 69 1.10 27.08 12.12
C ALA A 69 1.96 27.79 13.18
N LEU A 70 2.19 29.11 13.02
CA LEU A 70 2.98 29.92 13.94
C LEU A 70 2.17 30.34 15.20
N PHE A 71 0.92 30.77 15.01
CA PHE A 71 0.09 31.30 16.11
C PHE A 71 -0.70 30.23 16.86
N PHE A 72 -1.14 29.16 16.18
CA PHE A 72 -1.98 28.11 16.78
C PHE A 72 -1.56 26.71 16.33
N PRO A 73 -0.49 26.13 16.91
CA PRO A 73 0.05 24.83 16.51
C PRO A 73 -0.97 23.68 16.63
N ASN A 74 -1.90 23.76 17.58
CA ASN A 74 -2.96 22.75 17.76
C ASN A 74 -4.01 22.77 16.64
N ALA A 75 -4.38 23.94 16.11
CA ALA A 75 -5.34 24.05 15.03
C ALA A 75 -4.75 23.51 13.71
N TYR A 76 -3.49 23.84 13.43
CA TYR A 76 -2.76 23.28 12.30
C TYR A 76 -2.63 21.76 12.38
N HIS A 77 -2.42 21.21 13.59
CA HIS A 77 -2.36 19.77 13.81
C HIS A 77 -3.69 19.07 13.49
N ALA A 78 -4.84 19.64 13.87
CA ALA A 78 -6.14 19.09 13.56
C ALA A 78 -6.41 19.04 12.04
N ILE A 79 -6.04 20.11 11.33
CA ILE A 79 -6.14 20.20 9.87
C ILE A 79 -5.25 19.14 9.20
N GLN A 80 -4.00 18.99 9.65
CA GLN A 80 -3.06 18.01 9.12
C GLN A 80 -3.56 16.56 9.30
N ILE A 81 -4.10 16.22 10.47
CA ILE A 81 -4.72 14.90 10.68
C ILE A 81 -5.89 14.70 9.72
N GLY A 82 -6.74 15.71 9.54
CA GLY A 82 -7.85 15.67 8.61
C GLY A 82 -7.41 15.39 7.18
N LEU A 83 -6.42 16.14 6.69
CA LEU A 83 -5.85 15.93 5.36
C LEU A 83 -5.18 14.56 5.24
N GLN A 84 -4.42 14.12 6.24
CA GLN A 84 -3.77 12.81 6.20
C GLN A 84 -4.80 11.68 6.13
N LYS A 85 -5.89 11.78 6.90
CA LYS A 85 -6.99 10.81 6.87
C LYS A 85 -7.70 10.82 5.52
N PHE A 86 -7.92 12.01 4.95
CA PHE A 86 -8.49 12.15 3.62
C PHE A 86 -7.58 11.53 2.55
N SER A 87 -6.28 11.84 2.55
CA SER A 87 -5.29 11.25 1.63
C SER A 87 -5.21 9.74 1.76
N PHE A 88 -5.26 9.21 2.98
CA PHE A 88 -5.31 7.76 3.20
C PHE A 88 -6.58 7.15 2.59
N TRP A 89 -7.74 7.79 2.81
CA TRP A 89 -9.01 7.33 2.25
C TRP A 89 -9.00 7.36 0.73
N VAL A 90 -8.55 8.47 0.13
CA VAL A 90 -8.39 8.60 -1.33
C VAL A 90 -7.43 7.56 -1.88
N GLY A 91 -6.28 7.34 -1.25
CA GLY A 91 -5.31 6.32 -1.67
C GLY A 91 -5.87 4.90 -1.59
N GLN A 92 -6.63 4.59 -0.54
CA GLN A 92 -7.30 3.31 -0.39
C GLN A 92 -8.39 3.12 -1.45
N THR A 93 -9.22 4.14 -1.66
CA THR A 93 -10.26 4.11 -2.69
C THR A 93 -9.64 3.96 -4.08
N LEU A 94 -8.56 4.67 -4.39
CA LEU A 94 -7.84 4.56 -5.65
C LEU A 94 -7.26 3.15 -5.83
N THR A 95 -6.66 2.60 -4.78
CA THR A 95 -6.12 1.24 -4.80
C THR A 95 -7.22 0.23 -5.10
N TRP A 96 -8.37 0.32 -4.44
CA TRP A 96 -9.51 -0.56 -4.74
C TRP A 96 -10.04 -0.33 -6.15
N LEU A 97 -10.21 0.92 -6.55
CA LEU A 97 -10.75 1.29 -7.85
C LEU A 97 -9.84 0.83 -9.00
N LEU A 98 -8.52 0.80 -8.82
CA LEU A 98 -7.59 0.30 -9.83
C LEU A 98 -7.43 -1.22 -9.75
N LEU A 99 -7.20 -1.75 -8.53
CA LEU A 99 -6.86 -3.16 -8.34
C LEU A 99 -8.05 -4.07 -8.62
N THR A 100 -9.28 -3.68 -8.25
CA THR A 100 -10.48 -4.47 -8.49
C THR A 100 -10.73 -4.72 -9.99
N PRO A 101 -10.88 -3.71 -10.86
CA PRO A 101 -11.06 -3.96 -12.28
C PRO A 101 -9.82 -4.58 -12.91
N PHE A 102 -8.60 -4.24 -12.49
CA PHE A 102 -7.38 -4.90 -12.97
C PHE A 102 -7.40 -6.41 -12.70
N PHE A 103 -7.78 -6.80 -11.49
CA PHE A 103 -7.94 -8.19 -11.10
C PHE A 103 -8.99 -8.89 -11.97
N TYR A 104 -10.19 -8.33 -12.08
CA TYR A 104 -11.23 -8.94 -12.92
C TYR A 104 -10.83 -9.00 -14.39
N LEU A 105 -10.22 -7.94 -14.94
CA LEU A 105 -9.81 -7.91 -16.33
C LEU A 105 -8.78 -9.00 -16.61
N ILE A 106 -7.72 -9.11 -15.80
CA ILE A 106 -6.65 -10.09 -16.03
C ILE A 106 -7.11 -11.51 -15.72
N PHE A 107 -7.74 -11.75 -14.58
CA PHE A 107 -8.11 -13.11 -14.17
C PHE A 107 -9.32 -13.63 -14.96
N SER A 108 -10.32 -12.79 -15.24
CA SER A 108 -11.44 -13.20 -16.09
C SER A 108 -11.02 -13.37 -17.54
N PHE A 109 -10.14 -12.52 -18.07
CA PHE A 109 -9.57 -12.73 -19.41
C PHE A 109 -8.71 -13.99 -19.46
N GLY A 110 -7.85 -14.23 -18.46
CA GLY A 110 -7.07 -15.46 -18.35
C GLY A 110 -7.96 -16.70 -18.30
N ARG A 111 -9.06 -16.66 -17.55
CA ARG A 111 -10.06 -17.74 -17.52
C ARG A 111 -10.76 -17.91 -18.87
N PHE A 112 -11.09 -16.82 -19.56
CA PHE A 112 -11.69 -16.86 -20.89
C PHE A 112 -10.75 -17.55 -21.89
N VAL A 113 -9.48 -17.16 -21.92
CA VAL A 113 -8.44 -17.78 -22.74
C VAL A 113 -8.30 -19.27 -22.42
N GLN A 114 -8.16 -19.64 -21.14
CA GLN A 114 -8.05 -21.06 -20.73
C GLN A 114 -9.28 -21.88 -21.17
N LYS A 115 -10.48 -21.32 -21.06
CA LYS A 115 -11.72 -21.96 -21.51
C LYS A 115 -11.73 -22.17 -23.03
N THR A 116 -11.30 -21.17 -23.81
CA THR A 116 -11.21 -21.27 -25.27
C THR A 116 -10.20 -22.31 -25.72
N PHE A 117 -9.05 -22.41 -25.05
CA PHE A 117 -8.02 -23.42 -25.35
C PHE A 117 -8.28 -24.79 -24.69
N ARG A 118 -9.40 -24.97 -23.98
CA ARG A 118 -9.76 -26.20 -23.22
C ARG A 118 -8.61 -26.73 -22.33
N ARG A 119 -7.72 -25.86 -21.88
CA ARG A 119 -6.62 -26.22 -20.95
C ARG A 119 -7.15 -26.10 -19.53
N ASP A 120 -7.34 -27.24 -18.87
CA ASP A 120 -7.62 -27.33 -17.43
C ASP A 120 -6.38 -27.82 -16.67
N PRO A 121 -5.37 -26.95 -16.44
CA PRO A 121 -4.12 -27.34 -15.79
C PRO A 121 -4.32 -27.79 -14.33
N MET A 122 -5.46 -27.43 -13.71
CA MET A 122 -5.77 -27.80 -12.33
C MET A 122 -6.78 -28.95 -12.25
N THR A 123 -7.15 -29.57 -13.39
CA THR A 123 -8.10 -30.68 -13.48
C THR A 123 -9.33 -30.46 -12.58
N ARG A 124 -9.87 -29.23 -12.58
CA ARG A 124 -10.98 -28.82 -11.72
C ARG A 124 -12.33 -29.35 -12.21
N SER A 125 -12.38 -29.93 -13.41
CA SER A 125 -13.56 -30.63 -13.91
C SER A 125 -13.93 -31.81 -13.02
N TRP A 126 -15.18 -31.86 -12.55
CA TRP A 126 -15.72 -33.03 -11.83
C TRP A 126 -15.79 -34.24 -12.79
N ARG A 127 -15.11 -35.32 -12.43
CA ARG A 127 -15.09 -36.60 -13.16
C ARG A 127 -15.77 -37.67 -12.30
N PRO A 128 -17.10 -37.81 -12.40
CA PRO A 128 -17.86 -38.76 -11.57
C PRO A 128 -17.52 -40.24 -11.85
N GLU A 129 -16.87 -40.52 -12.99
CA GLU A 129 -16.45 -41.86 -13.40
C GLU A 129 -15.12 -42.30 -12.75
N GLN A 130 -14.43 -41.41 -12.02
CA GLN A 130 -13.19 -41.76 -11.32
C GLN A 130 -13.50 -42.30 -9.92
N GLU A 131 -13.02 -43.51 -9.62
CA GLU A 131 -13.15 -44.11 -8.28
C GLU A 131 -12.38 -43.31 -7.20
N SER A 132 -11.33 -42.57 -7.60
CA SER A 132 -10.49 -41.81 -6.68
C SER A 132 -9.78 -40.65 -7.40
N TYR A 133 -9.71 -39.48 -6.76
CA TYR A 133 -8.91 -38.33 -7.20
C TYR A 133 -7.48 -38.34 -6.64
N TRP A 134 -7.12 -39.37 -5.86
CA TRP A 134 -5.76 -39.51 -5.35
C TRP A 134 -4.81 -39.82 -6.51
N VAL A 135 -3.85 -38.93 -6.75
CA VAL A 135 -2.79 -39.13 -7.74
C VAL A 135 -1.69 -39.96 -7.08
N GLU A 136 -1.40 -41.15 -7.62
CA GLU A 136 -0.28 -41.96 -7.16
C GLU A 136 1.03 -41.21 -7.36
N ARG A 137 1.72 -40.92 -6.26
CA ARG A 137 3.02 -40.27 -6.28
C ARG A 137 4.08 -41.35 -6.51
N PRO A 138 4.92 -41.25 -7.56
CA PRO A 138 6.01 -42.20 -7.75
C PRO A 138 6.95 -42.13 -6.54
N ALA A 139 7.40 -43.30 -6.08
CA ALA A 139 8.31 -43.38 -4.94
C ALA A 139 9.63 -42.70 -5.29
N VAL A 140 9.88 -41.54 -4.69
CA VAL A 140 11.14 -40.81 -4.85
C VAL A 140 12.18 -41.43 -3.93
N THR A 141 13.14 -42.13 -4.53
CA THR A 141 14.24 -42.80 -3.80
C THR A 141 15.37 -41.83 -3.44
N ASP A 142 15.49 -40.70 -4.15
CA ASP A 142 16.58 -39.75 -3.97
C ASP A 142 16.28 -38.70 -2.89
N LYS A 143 17.15 -38.61 -1.87
CA LYS A 143 17.04 -37.65 -0.77
C LYS A 143 17.34 -36.22 -1.22
N GLU A 144 18.12 -36.03 -2.28
CA GLU A 144 18.47 -34.69 -2.79
C GLU A 144 17.26 -33.98 -3.42
N GLN A 145 16.25 -34.73 -3.87
CA GLN A 145 15.01 -34.15 -4.40
C GLN A 145 14.21 -33.39 -3.32
N TYR A 146 14.34 -33.77 -2.04
CA TYR A 146 13.70 -33.02 -0.93
C TYR A 146 14.35 -31.67 -0.65
N LYS A 147 15.54 -31.41 -1.21
CA LYS A 147 16.20 -30.09 -1.11
C LYS A 147 15.77 -29.13 -2.22
N ARG A 148 15.07 -29.61 -3.26
CA ARG A 148 14.51 -28.76 -4.33
C ARG A 148 13.03 -28.52 -4.05
N GLN A 149 12.63 -27.26 -3.97
CA GLN A 149 11.27 -26.92 -3.54
C GLN A 149 10.21 -27.01 -4.65
N PHE A 150 10.61 -27.22 -5.92
CA PHE A 150 9.69 -27.38 -7.05
C PHE A 150 10.31 -28.30 -8.11
#